data_AF-A0A969JX06-F1
#
_entry.id   AF-A0A969JX06-F1
#
_cell.length_a   1.000
_cell.length_b   1.000
_cell.length_c   1.000
_cell.angle_alpha   90.00
_cell.angle_beta   90.00
_cell.angle_gamma   90.00
#
_symmetry.space_group_name_H-M   'P 1'
#
loop_
_entity.id
_entity.type
_entity.pdbx_description
1 polymer ?
#
loop_
_entity_poly.entity_id
_entity_poly.type
_entity_poly.pdbx_seq_one_letter_code
_entity_poly.pdbx_strand_id
1 'polypeptide(L)'
;ALRSADLKVSPAETLDALAVARRVGIADSELLRDALSLALAKSRADKASIDECFDTFFHQLAFERPAKATMLRGIDEAAIDAAMRPRLDPMAMTLLMAALKGDGMSLAVRVESAAAASGVGSMSALRDKAVVAAQINAALGVNEIDAAVANPGRTIES
;
A
#
# COMPACT_ATOMS: atom_id res chain seq x y z
N ALA A 1 10.11 -10.66 -4.65
CA ALA A 1 9.16 -10.87 -5.75
C ALA A 1 9.86 -11.58 -6.91
N LEU A 2 10.73 -10.93 -7.70
CA LEU A 2 11.40 -11.59 -8.84
C LEU A 2 12.29 -12.78 -8.45
N ARG A 3 13.10 -12.65 -7.39
CA ARG A 3 13.92 -13.78 -6.86
C ARG A 3 13.09 -14.93 -6.25
N SER A 4 11.83 -14.66 -5.89
CA SER A 4 10.94 -15.65 -5.28
C SER A 4 10.05 -16.34 -6.31
N ALA A 5 10.02 -15.86 -7.56
CA ALA A 5 9.21 -16.38 -8.65
C ALA A 5 10.11 -17.05 -9.72
N ASP A 6 11.04 -17.92 -9.31
CA ASP A 6 11.98 -18.75 -10.12
C ASP A 6 12.67 -18.11 -11.36
N LEU A 7 12.53 -16.80 -11.56
CA LEU A 7 13.11 -16.02 -12.62
C LEU A 7 14.55 -15.73 -12.24
N LYS A 8 15.48 -16.40 -12.92
CA LYS A 8 16.91 -16.10 -12.82
C LYS A 8 17.21 -14.77 -13.49
N VAL A 9 16.98 -13.68 -12.77
CA VAL A 9 17.34 -12.32 -13.20
C VAL A 9 18.82 -12.07 -12.90
N SER A 10 19.60 -11.78 -13.93
CA SER A 10 21.00 -11.39 -13.85
C SER A 10 21.17 -9.93 -13.42
N PRO A 11 22.39 -9.53 -12.99
CA PRO A 11 22.68 -8.13 -12.66
C PRO A 11 22.46 -7.16 -13.83
N ALA A 12 22.74 -7.57 -15.07
CA ALA A 12 22.53 -6.76 -16.26
C ALA A 12 21.03 -6.48 -16.50
N GLU A 13 20.20 -7.52 -16.39
CA GLU A 13 18.74 -7.39 -16.51
C GLU A 13 18.14 -6.52 -15.41
N THR A 14 18.72 -6.52 -14.22
CA THR A 14 18.30 -5.59 -13.15
C THR A 14 18.56 -4.14 -13.54
N LEU A 15 19.69 -3.83 -14.18
CA LEU A 15 19.99 -2.50 -14.69
C LEU A 15 19.06 -2.09 -15.84
N ASP A 16 18.75 -3.02 -16.74
CA ASP A 16 17.81 -2.79 -17.84
C ASP A 16 16.39 -2.51 -17.31
N ALA A 17 15.93 -3.28 -16.33
CA ALA A 17 14.64 -3.04 -15.65
C ALA A 17 14.58 -1.65 -15.01
N LEU A 18 15.66 -1.23 -14.34
CA LEU A 18 15.78 0.10 -13.75
C LEU A 18 15.76 1.21 -14.81
N ALA A 19 16.44 1.00 -15.94
CA ALA A 19 16.43 1.94 -17.05
C ALA A 19 15.04 2.08 -17.67
N VAL A 20 14.33 0.97 -17.88
CA VAL A 20 12.94 0.94 -18.35
C VAL A 20 12.03 1.69 -17.39
N ALA A 21 12.08 1.37 -16.09
CA ALA A 21 11.23 2.01 -15.09
C ALA A 21 11.48 3.53 -14.99
N ARG A 22 12.74 3.99 -15.13
CA ARG A 22 13.07 5.41 -15.18
C ARG A 22 12.59 6.12 -16.45
N ARG A 23 12.51 5.39 -17.57
CA ARG A 23 12.12 5.93 -18.88
C ARG A 23 10.60 6.02 -19.03
N VAL A 24 9.90 4.96 -18.62
CA VAL A 24 8.45 4.81 -18.75
C VAL A 24 7.71 5.46 -17.57
N GLY A 25 8.33 5.44 -16.39
CA GLY A 25 7.65 5.84 -15.15
C GLY A 25 6.73 4.73 -14.62
N ILE A 26 6.03 5.03 -13.52
CA ILE A 26 5.13 4.09 -12.83
C ILE A 26 3.66 4.52 -12.88
N ALA A 27 3.34 5.56 -13.65
CA ALA A 27 1.99 6.12 -13.73
C ALA A 27 1.03 5.25 -14.57
N ASP A 28 1.56 4.65 -15.64
CA ASP A 28 0.84 3.69 -16.48
C ASP A 28 1.42 2.29 -16.20
N SER A 29 0.69 1.52 -15.40
CA SER A 29 1.13 0.20 -14.96
C SER A 29 1.10 -0.83 -16.08
N GLU A 30 0.19 -0.71 -17.06
CA GLU A 30 0.15 -1.60 -18.22
C GLU A 30 1.35 -1.35 -19.13
N LEU A 31 1.65 -0.08 -19.42
CA LEU A 31 2.81 0.29 -20.22
C LEU A 31 4.12 -0.13 -19.55
N LEU A 32 4.22 0.02 -18.23
CA LEU A 32 5.38 -0.44 -17.47
C LEU A 32 5.52 -1.97 -17.50
N ARG A 33 4.42 -2.71 -17.34
CA ARG A 33 4.40 -4.18 -17.45
C ARG A 33 4.91 -4.62 -18.81
N ASP A 34 4.36 -4.06 -19.88
CA ASP A 34 4.73 -4.41 -21.24
C ASP A 34 6.20 -4.10 -21.53
N ALA A 35 6.68 -2.93 -21.09
CA ALA A 35 8.07 -2.54 -21.27
C ALA A 35 9.05 -3.43 -20.50
N LEU A 36 8.71 -3.82 -19.26
CA LEU A 36 9.52 -4.77 -18.47
C LEU A 36 9.51 -6.17 -19.09
N SER A 37 8.34 -6.65 -19.52
CA SER A 37 8.23 -7.93 -20.22
C SER A 37 9.04 -7.93 -21.52
N LEU A 38 9.10 -6.81 -22.25
CA LEU A 38 9.93 -6.69 -23.45
C LEU A 38 11.44 -6.72 -23.14
N ALA A 39 11.86 -6.09 -22.04
CA ALA A 39 13.26 -5.98 -21.67
C ALA A 39 13.82 -7.24 -21.00
N LEU A 40 12.96 -8.02 -20.31
CA LEU A 40 13.39 -9.11 -19.44
C LEU A 40 13.00 -10.50 -19.95
N ALA A 41 11.93 -10.64 -20.76
CA ALA A 41 11.48 -11.95 -21.21
C ALA A 41 12.31 -12.46 -22.39
N LYS A 42 13.00 -13.60 -22.19
CA LYS A 42 13.72 -14.31 -23.26
C LYS A 42 12.88 -15.41 -23.89
N SER A 43 11.79 -15.79 -23.23
CA SER A 43 10.85 -16.81 -23.66
C SER A 43 9.41 -16.43 -23.30
N ARG A 44 8.45 -17.13 -23.89
CA ARG A 44 7.02 -16.98 -23.52
C ARG A 44 6.76 -17.36 -22.06
N ALA A 45 7.51 -18.32 -21.52
CA ALA A 45 7.39 -18.71 -20.11
C ALA A 45 7.91 -17.62 -19.17
N ASP A 46 9.00 -16.94 -19.55
CA ASP A 46 9.51 -15.79 -18.80
C ASP A 46 8.50 -14.66 -18.79
N LYS A 47 7.85 -14.38 -19.93
CA LYS A 47 6.80 -13.36 -20.00
C LYS A 47 5.66 -13.64 -19.03
N ALA A 48 5.14 -14.87 -19.02
CA ALA A 48 4.07 -15.24 -18.08
C ALA A 48 4.49 -15.10 -16.61
N SER A 49 5.74 -15.47 -16.28
CA SER A 49 6.27 -15.34 -14.92
C SER A 49 6.50 -13.88 -14.52
N ILE A 50 6.93 -13.03 -15.46
CA ILE A 50 7.09 -11.59 -15.26
C ILE A 50 5.72 -10.95 -15.05
N ASP A 51 4.73 -11.29 -15.89
CA ASP A 51 3.36 -10.77 -15.79
C ASP A 51 2.75 -11.16 -14.42
N GLU A 52 2.86 -12.43 -14.00
CA GLU A 52 2.39 -12.88 -12.68
C GLU A 52 3.10 -12.16 -11.51
N CYS A 53 4.42 -11.98 -11.62
CA CYS A 53 5.19 -11.28 -10.61
C CYS A 53 4.85 -9.78 -10.57
N PHE A 54 4.61 -9.17 -11.73
CA PHE A 54 4.21 -7.78 -11.87
C PHE A 54 2.83 -7.57 -11.25
N ASP A 55 1.86 -8.39 -11.64
CA ASP A 55 0.50 -8.38 -11.10
C ASP A 55 0.53 -8.58 -9.58
N THR A 56 1.33 -9.52 -9.06
CA THR A 56 1.47 -9.72 -7.61
C THR A 56 2.02 -8.49 -6.90
N PHE A 57 3.02 -7.81 -7.48
CA PHE A 57 3.64 -6.63 -6.86
C PHE A 57 2.77 -5.38 -6.97
N PHE A 58 2.12 -5.17 -8.11
CA PHE A 58 1.29 -3.98 -8.39
C PHE A 58 -0.14 -4.11 -7.86
N HIS A 59 -0.77 -5.30 -7.87
CA HIS A 59 -2.04 -5.50 -7.15
C HIS A 59 -1.88 -5.47 -5.61
N GLN A 60 -0.67 -5.68 -5.09
CA GLN A 60 -0.39 -5.40 -3.68
C GLN A 60 -0.24 -3.90 -3.40
N LEU A 61 -0.02 -3.07 -4.41
CA LEU A 61 0.35 -1.67 -4.22
C LEU A 61 -0.83 -0.71 -4.03
N ALA A 62 -2.06 -1.12 -4.28
CA ALA A 62 -3.20 -0.25 -4.02
C ALA A 62 -4.46 -1.07 -3.83
N PHE A 63 -4.86 -1.29 -2.58
CA PHE A 63 -6.26 -1.37 -2.10
C PHE A 63 -7.32 -2.21 -2.88
N GLU A 64 -6.95 -2.97 -3.90
CA GLU A 64 -7.84 -3.73 -4.79
C GLU A 64 -8.18 -5.10 -4.20
N ARG A 65 -7.31 -5.63 -3.32
CA ARG A 65 -7.68 -6.74 -2.45
C ARG A 65 -8.24 -6.15 -1.16
N PRO A 66 -9.57 -6.23 -0.93
CA PRO A 66 -10.14 -5.82 0.35
C PRO A 66 -9.43 -6.60 1.47
N ALA A 67 -9.15 -5.92 2.59
CA ALA A 67 -8.65 -6.58 3.79
C ALA A 67 -9.48 -7.83 4.02
N LYS A 68 -8.82 -9.00 4.24
CA LYS A 68 -9.45 -10.34 4.24
C LYS A 68 -10.85 -10.24 4.87
N ALA A 69 -11.90 -10.15 4.05
CA ALA A 69 -13.23 -9.77 4.52
C ALA A 69 -13.78 -10.78 5.55
N THR A 70 -13.22 -12.00 5.55
CA THR A 70 -13.44 -13.03 6.57
C THR A 70 -13.03 -12.61 7.99
N MET A 71 -12.02 -11.75 8.16
CA MET A 71 -11.58 -11.25 9.47
C MET A 71 -12.48 -10.15 10.03
N LEU A 72 -13.30 -9.52 9.19
CA LEU A 72 -14.24 -8.47 9.59
C LEU A 72 -15.71 -8.95 9.61
N ARG A 73 -15.97 -10.22 9.30
CA ARG A 73 -17.34 -10.78 9.35
C ARG A 73 -17.86 -10.78 10.79
N GLY A 74 -19.06 -10.21 10.96
CA GLY A 74 -19.74 -10.16 12.26
C GLY A 74 -19.31 -8.98 13.14
N ILE A 75 -18.52 -8.05 12.61
CA ILE A 75 -18.26 -6.77 13.26
C ILE A 75 -19.50 -5.89 13.12
N ASP A 76 -20.00 -5.38 14.24
CA ASP A 76 -21.02 -4.34 14.27
C ASP A 76 -20.36 -2.98 14.05
N GLU A 77 -20.42 -2.48 12.81
CA GLU A 77 -19.86 -1.18 12.42
C GLU A 77 -20.44 -0.03 13.25
N ALA A 78 -21.73 -0.08 13.59
CA ALA A 78 -22.38 0.97 14.37
C ALA A 78 -21.90 0.96 15.83
N ALA A 79 -21.67 -0.23 16.39
CA ALA A 79 -21.09 -0.37 17.72
C ALA A 79 -19.64 0.14 17.77
N ILE A 80 -18.81 -0.15 16.75
CA ILE A 80 -17.45 0.39 16.67
C ILE A 80 -17.49 1.91 16.51
N ASP A 81 -18.35 2.43 15.63
CA ASP A 81 -18.50 3.86 15.42
C ASP A 81 -18.89 4.59 16.73
N ALA A 82 -19.85 4.06 17.48
CA ALA A 82 -20.22 4.61 18.78
C ALA A 82 -19.07 4.56 19.81
N ALA A 83 -18.31 3.46 19.84
CA ALA A 83 -17.23 3.27 20.81
C ALA A 83 -15.99 4.12 20.52
N MET A 84 -15.64 4.30 19.24
CA MET A 84 -14.39 4.94 18.82
C MET A 84 -14.54 6.45 18.56
N ARG A 85 -15.73 6.92 18.20
CA ARG A 85 -15.99 8.35 17.89
C ARG A 85 -15.61 9.35 18.99
N PRO A 86 -15.77 9.09 20.30
CA PRO A 86 -15.32 10.03 21.32
C PRO A 86 -13.80 9.94 21.60
N ARG A 87 -13.06 9.11 20.86
CA ARG A 87 -11.69 8.72 21.16
C ARG A 87 -10.73 8.90 20.01
N LEU A 88 -11.26 9.22 18.83
CA LEU A 88 -10.52 9.38 17.61
C LEU A 88 -10.81 10.76 17.03
N ASP A 89 -9.78 11.42 16.54
CA ASP A 89 -9.95 12.60 15.70
C ASP A 89 -10.77 12.26 14.45
N PRO A 90 -11.49 13.24 13.86
CA PRO A 90 -12.34 13.00 12.69
C PRO A 90 -11.60 12.35 11.51
N MET A 91 -10.31 12.63 11.37
CA MET A 91 -9.46 12.05 10.34
C MET A 91 -9.15 10.56 10.62
N ALA A 92 -8.77 10.19 11.84
CA ALA A 92 -8.58 8.79 12.22
C ALA A 92 -9.90 8.00 12.11
N MET A 93 -11.01 8.62 12.52
CA MET A 93 -12.34 8.03 12.43
C MET A 93 -12.75 7.72 10.99
N THR A 94 -12.52 8.65 10.06
CA THR A 94 -12.82 8.44 8.64
C THR A 94 -11.98 7.31 8.04
N LEU A 95 -10.70 7.20 8.42
CA LEU A 95 -9.84 6.10 7.98
C LEU A 95 -10.38 4.75 8.46
N LEU A 96 -10.73 4.66 9.74
CA LEU A 96 -11.27 3.45 10.36
C LEU A 96 -12.55 2.99 9.65
N MET A 97 -13.47 3.93 9.38
CA MET A 97 -14.73 3.61 8.68
C MET A 97 -14.49 3.15 7.24
N ALA A 98 -13.58 3.78 6.51
CA ALA A 98 -13.19 3.33 5.17
C ALA A 98 -12.59 1.91 5.20
N ALA A 99 -11.79 1.59 6.22
CA ALA A 99 -11.23 0.25 6.40
C ALA A 99 -12.28 -0.81 6.73
N LEU A 100 -13.22 -0.50 7.64
CA LEU A 100 -14.32 -1.42 8.01
C LEU A 100 -15.23 -1.73 6.82
N LYS A 101 -15.55 -0.72 6.02
CA LYS A 101 -16.38 -0.85 4.82
C LYS A 101 -15.66 -1.50 3.64
N GLY A 102 -14.36 -1.75 3.77
CA GLY A 102 -13.53 -2.23 2.66
C GLY A 102 -13.48 -1.25 1.49
N ASP A 103 -13.64 0.05 1.74
CA ASP A 103 -13.59 1.10 0.73
C ASP A 103 -12.14 1.42 0.38
N GLY A 104 -11.56 0.56 -0.45
CA GLY A 104 -10.18 0.65 -0.90
C GLY A 104 -9.86 1.96 -1.63
N MET A 105 -10.82 2.52 -2.37
CA MET A 105 -10.64 3.78 -3.10
C MET A 105 -10.51 4.97 -2.14
N SER A 106 -11.37 5.04 -1.12
CA SER A 106 -11.28 6.06 -0.08
C SER A 106 -9.97 5.95 0.71
N LEU A 107 -9.53 4.73 1.01
CA LEU A 107 -8.23 4.50 1.65
C LEU A 107 -7.07 4.97 0.75
N ALA A 108 -7.10 4.65 -0.55
CA ALA A 108 -6.05 5.02 -1.50
C ALA A 108 -5.85 6.54 -1.58
N VAL A 109 -6.93 7.30 -1.77
CA VAL A 109 -6.91 8.78 -1.84
C VAL A 109 -6.30 9.39 -0.57
N ARG A 110 -6.58 8.79 0.58
CA ARG A 110 -6.08 9.29 1.87
C ARG A 110 -4.61 8.99 2.05
N VAL A 111 -4.17 7.79 1.70
CA VAL A 111 -2.74 7.44 1.71
C VAL A 111 -1.96 8.35 0.77
N GLU A 112 -2.49 8.64 -0.41
CA GLU A 112 -1.88 9.57 -1.36
C GLU A 112 -1.76 10.98 -0.77
N SER A 113 -2.85 11.49 -0.18
CA SER A 113 -2.87 12.81 0.46
C SER A 113 -1.86 12.90 1.63
N ALA A 114 -1.79 11.86 2.46
CA ALA A 114 -0.84 11.78 3.57
C ALA A 114 0.62 11.66 3.10
N ALA A 115 0.86 10.92 2.01
CA ALA A 115 2.18 10.81 1.40
C ALA A 115 2.64 12.14 0.79
N ALA A 116 1.74 12.88 0.14
CA ALA A 116 2.01 14.23 -0.37
C ALA A 116 2.39 15.19 0.76
N ALA A 117 1.66 15.16 1.88
CA ALA A 117 1.95 15.98 3.06
C ALA A 117 3.26 15.57 3.77
N SER A 118 3.69 14.32 3.63
CA SER A 118 4.89 13.77 4.29
C SER A 118 6.19 13.97 3.49
N GLY A 119 6.16 14.64 2.32
CA GLY A 119 7.37 14.92 1.55
C GLY A 119 8.01 13.68 0.91
N VAL A 120 7.21 12.63 0.65
CA VAL A 120 7.64 11.31 0.13
C VAL A 120 8.34 11.40 -1.23
N GLY A 121 8.13 12.51 -1.97
CA GLY A 121 8.85 12.81 -3.22
C GLY A 121 10.38 12.93 -3.08
N SER A 122 10.93 12.87 -1.86
CA SER A 122 12.36 12.93 -1.58
C SER A 122 13.03 11.58 -1.26
N MET A 123 12.30 10.46 -1.37
CA MET A 123 12.88 9.12 -1.11
C MET A 123 14.06 8.83 -2.02
N SER A 124 15.25 8.68 -1.44
CA SER A 124 16.49 8.43 -2.19
C SER A 124 17.12 7.08 -1.89
N ALA A 125 16.73 6.41 -0.79
CA ALA A 125 17.27 5.11 -0.42
C ALA A 125 16.23 4.16 0.22
N LEU A 126 16.46 2.85 0.07
CA LEU A 126 15.63 1.78 0.65
C LEU A 126 15.48 1.87 2.17
N ARG A 127 16.46 2.44 2.87
CA ARG A 127 16.44 2.69 4.33
C ARG A 127 15.39 3.71 4.76
N ASP A 128 14.98 4.61 3.86
CA ASP A 128 14.02 5.67 4.16
C ASP A 128 12.59 5.11 4.25
N LYS A 129 12.36 3.89 3.76
CA LYS A 129 11.03 3.25 3.71
C LYS A 129 10.35 3.15 5.07
N ALA A 130 11.07 2.77 6.12
CA ALA A 130 10.50 2.62 7.46
C ALA A 130 10.08 3.97 8.04
N VAL A 131 10.89 5.00 7.83
CA VAL A 131 10.62 6.37 8.29
C VAL A 131 9.42 6.95 7.56
N VAL A 132 9.38 6.81 6.23
CA VAL A 132 8.28 7.29 5.40
C VAL A 132 6.96 6.58 5.75
N ALA A 133 6.99 5.26 5.95
CA ALA A 133 5.80 4.54 6.37
C ALA A 133 5.29 5.02 7.74
N ALA A 134 6.20 5.26 8.70
CA ALA A 134 5.83 5.80 10.01
C ALA A 134 5.23 7.21 9.92
N GLN A 135 5.77 8.07 9.05
CA GLN A 135 5.25 9.42 8.81
C GLN A 135 3.86 9.38 8.18
N ILE A 136 3.65 8.54 7.16
CA ILE A 136 2.33 8.36 6.53
C ILE A 136 1.33 7.85 7.58
N ASN A 137 1.69 6.86 8.38
CA ASN A 137 0.83 6.32 9.44
C ASN A 137 0.46 7.38 10.48
N ALA A 138 1.41 8.21 10.91
CA ALA A 138 1.16 9.32 11.81
C ALA A 138 0.22 10.36 11.18
N ALA A 139 0.46 10.74 9.92
CA ALA A 139 -0.37 11.69 9.18
C ALA A 139 -1.78 11.17 8.88
N LEU A 140 -1.97 9.84 8.82
CA LEU A 140 -3.28 9.22 8.64
C LEU A 140 -4.08 9.06 9.93
N GLY A 141 -3.44 9.21 11.10
CA GLY A 141 -4.03 8.94 12.42
C GLY A 141 -4.01 7.46 12.82
N VAL A 142 -3.20 6.62 12.17
CA VAL A 142 -3.14 5.17 12.46
C VAL A 142 -2.67 4.91 13.90
N ASN A 143 -1.71 5.70 14.39
CA ASN A 143 -1.18 5.55 15.76
C ASN A 143 -2.26 5.80 16.82
N GLU A 144 -3.20 6.70 16.54
CA GLU A 144 -4.31 7.01 17.43
C GLU A 144 -5.32 5.86 17.47
N ILE A 145 -5.63 5.27 16.31
CA ILE A 145 -6.46 4.06 16.20
C ILE A 145 -5.81 2.92 16.99
N ASP A 146 -4.52 2.67 16.81
CA ASP A 146 -3.79 1.64 17.54
C ASP A 146 -3.84 1.86 19.06
N ALA A 147 -3.68 3.11 19.51
CA ALA A 147 -3.77 3.46 20.93
C ALA A 147 -5.20 3.27 21.49
N ALA A 148 -6.22 3.65 20.73
CA ALA A 148 -7.62 3.49 21.14
C ALA A 148 -8.03 2.01 21.25
N VAL A 149 -7.55 1.18 20.31
CA VAL A 149 -7.76 -0.28 20.33
C VAL A 149 -7.00 -0.95 21.46
N ALA A 150 -5.75 -0.56 21.71
CA ALA A 150 -4.92 -1.16 22.75
C ALA A 150 -5.41 -0.88 24.19
N ASN A 151 -6.09 0.26 24.41
CA ASN A 151 -6.57 0.66 25.73
C ASN A 151 -8.08 0.94 25.72
N PRO A 152 -8.97 -0.07 25.66
CA PRO A 152 -10.41 0.15 25.47
C PRO A 152 -11.11 0.99 26.55
N GLY A 153 -10.47 1.29 27.70
CA GLY A 153 -11.07 2.04 28.82
C GLY A 153 -10.59 3.48 29.04
N ARG A 154 -9.72 4.06 28.19
CA ARG A 154 -9.19 5.42 28.39
C ARG A 154 -9.77 6.38 27.35
N THR A 155 -10.66 7.26 27.78
CA THR A 155 -11.07 8.44 27.01
C THR A 155 -9.87 9.37 26.92
N ILE A 156 -9.57 9.87 25.72
CA ILE A 156 -8.51 10.86 25.53
C ILE A 156 -9.03 12.16 26.15
N GLU A 157 -8.61 12.43 27.40
CA GLU A 157 -8.79 13.76 27.99
C GLU A 157 -7.84 14.73 27.26
N SER A 158 -8.42 15.88 26.91
CA SER A 158 -7.93 16.93 26.00
C SER A 158 -6.63 17.61 26.43
#